data_AF-A0A7U6J3I5-F1
#
_entry.id   AF-A0A7U6J3I5-F1
#
_cell.length_a   1.000
_cell.length_b   1.000
_cell.length_c   1.000
_cell.angle_alpha   90.00
_cell.angle_beta   90.00
_cell.angle_gamma   90.00
#
_symmetry.space_group_name_H-M   'P 1'
#
loop_
_entity.id
_entity.type
_entity.pdbx_description
1 polymer ?
#
loop_
_entity_poly.entity_id
_entity_poly.type
_entity_poly.pdbx_seq_one_letter_code
_entity_poly.pdbx_strand_id
1 'polypeptide(L)'
;MHMNPIQSRHIIQKPSVNQLVNALKKENEDFEFYPTTSAIIRSIERNIRSSFFVREGEDIHESILDCGAGDGRLLNITKGNKYAIEKSSVLLANLDKNIVVVGTDFHEQTLIDKRVSVITSNPPYREYKEWAMKIIHEANANVAYLVLPSRWSKEQSILDAIKSRKASSNVLLQTDFYDADRQARAKVDLVKIEFGSITSSRSNYINVSPFDLWFNQMFLAEKNAKRDALAKMKKEQNKQAKENRHAMIKNDGLVNALVEHYNVTIDGYFQQYYAISQLDDELLSEMNVSIDNVKKAFQLRISSLKDRYWKELFDHLTVITDKLTSASRETLLKKITDNAHVDFTISNAHSIVLWMLKHANSYYNSQLIDTVQNLVSESNCLLYQSNQKTFGNDDWRYCNRKLIDRYHLDYRIVTTGSGQLTDEKDGWGRKNGLNENAINYINDFLTIANNLNFDATNSLKAQDVERWESGKKRVFTYFDHNKGKTCVLFEAKLHWNGNYHFRFAPKFIMALNVEFGRLMGWLRSKEEASAEMGYSLKDVENFFGTNHQLLPSHIKLLH
;
A
#
# COMPACT_ATOMS: atom_id res chain seq x y z
N MET A 1 17.86 12.58 37.23
CA MET A 1 17.08 11.34 37.36
C MET A 1 16.23 11.17 36.10
N HIS A 2 16.65 10.29 35.20
CA HIS A 2 15.90 9.97 33.98
C HIS A 2 14.69 9.10 34.34
N MET A 3 13.48 9.66 34.24
CA MET A 3 12.26 8.85 34.22
C MET A 3 11.89 8.54 32.78
N ASN A 4 12.06 7.27 32.40
CA ASN A 4 11.49 6.70 31.19
C ASN A 4 9.95 6.76 31.28
N PRO A 5 9.25 7.27 30.25
CA PRO A 5 7.81 7.10 30.17
C PRO A 5 7.51 5.64 29.83
N ILE A 6 6.87 4.95 30.78
CA ILE A 6 6.26 3.64 30.59
C ILE A 6 5.18 3.81 29.52
N GLN A 7 5.51 3.49 28.27
CA GLN A 7 4.53 3.27 27.22
C GLN A 7 3.80 1.97 27.54
N SER A 8 2.58 2.04 28.08
CA SER A 8 1.64 0.93 28.05
C SER A 8 1.17 0.72 26.60
N ARG A 9 2.07 0.22 25.75
CA ARG A 9 1.68 -0.41 24.50
C ARG A 9 0.91 -1.66 24.90
N HIS A 10 -0.36 -1.76 24.53
CA HIS A 10 -0.92 -3.09 24.27
C HIS A 10 -0.11 -3.66 23.11
N ILE A 11 1.04 -4.27 23.43
CA ILE A 11 1.79 -5.09 22.50
C ILE A 11 0.89 -6.31 22.34
N ILE A 12 0.14 -6.36 21.24
CA ILE A 12 -0.42 -7.62 20.76
C ILE A 12 0.80 -8.51 20.56
N GLN A 13 1.01 -9.42 21.51
CA GLN A 13 2.17 -10.31 21.50
C GLN A 13 2.03 -11.16 20.23
N LYS A 14 3.01 -11.07 19.31
CA LYS A 14 2.98 -11.89 18.09
C LYS A 14 2.88 -13.36 18.49
N PRO A 15 1.99 -14.15 17.86
CA PRO A 15 1.86 -15.57 18.18
C PRO A 15 3.20 -16.29 17.99
N SER A 16 3.48 -17.26 18.85
CA SER A 16 4.66 -18.12 18.70
C SER A 16 4.54 -18.97 17.43
N VAL A 17 5.66 -19.45 16.91
CA VAL A 17 5.68 -20.33 15.73
C VAL A 17 4.78 -21.56 15.95
N ASN A 18 4.79 -22.16 17.13
CA ASN A 18 3.94 -23.30 17.45
C ASN A 18 2.45 -22.94 17.42
N GLN A 19 2.07 -21.75 17.90
CA GLN A 19 0.68 -21.26 17.82
C GLN A 19 0.27 -21.05 16.36
N LEU A 20 1.14 -20.46 15.53
CA LEU A 20 0.90 -20.27 14.10
C LEU A 20 0.73 -21.60 13.37
N VAL A 21 1.64 -22.56 13.57
CA VAL A 21 1.57 -23.89 12.93
C VAL A 21 0.30 -24.64 13.33
N ASN A 22 -0.12 -24.54 14.59
CA ASN A 22 -1.37 -25.17 15.04
C ASN A 22 -2.61 -24.51 14.38
N ALA A 23 -2.62 -23.18 14.26
CA ALA A 23 -3.69 -22.47 13.56
C ALA A 23 -3.74 -22.85 12.07
N LEU A 24 -2.58 -22.90 11.40
CA LEU A 24 -2.46 -23.32 10.00
C LEU A 24 -3.01 -24.72 9.77
N LYS A 25 -2.64 -25.69 10.61
CA LYS A 25 -3.16 -27.06 10.51
C LYS A 25 -4.67 -27.12 10.73
N LYS A 26 -5.20 -26.32 11.65
CA LYS A 26 -6.64 -26.27 11.95
C LYS A 26 -7.45 -25.74 10.77
N GLU A 27 -6.96 -24.70 10.09
CA GLU A 27 -7.59 -24.10 8.92
C GLU A 27 -7.23 -24.81 7.59
N ASN A 28 -6.45 -25.91 7.66
CA ASN A 28 -5.93 -26.63 6.49
C ASN A 28 -5.12 -25.75 5.52
N GLU A 29 -4.35 -24.81 6.07
CA GLU A 29 -3.50 -23.86 5.35
C GLU A 29 -2.00 -24.10 5.59
N ASP A 30 -1.60 -25.25 6.14
CA ASP A 30 -0.19 -25.61 6.33
C ASP A 30 0.45 -26.07 5.00
N PHE A 31 0.81 -25.09 4.17
CA PHE A 31 1.47 -25.28 2.87
C PHE A 31 2.99 -25.45 3.02
N GLU A 32 3.45 -26.24 4.00
CA GLU A 32 4.86 -26.40 4.34
C GLU A 32 5.55 -25.12 4.85
N PHE A 33 4.88 -24.39 5.74
CA PHE A 33 5.47 -23.19 6.37
C PHE A 33 6.65 -23.54 7.29
N TYR A 34 7.88 -23.41 6.80
CA TYR A 34 9.11 -23.51 7.59
C TYR A 34 9.70 -22.10 7.80
N PRO A 35 9.64 -21.52 9.02
CA PRO A 35 10.13 -20.17 9.23
C PRO A 35 11.64 -20.07 8.97
N THR A 36 12.05 -19.12 8.14
CA THR A 36 13.46 -18.90 7.80
C THR A 36 14.30 -18.65 9.05
N THR A 37 15.41 -19.38 9.18
CA THR A 37 16.25 -19.32 10.38
C THR A 37 17.05 -18.02 10.46
N SER A 38 17.45 -17.63 11.67
CA SER A 38 18.27 -16.42 11.87
C SER A 38 19.63 -16.49 11.16
N ALA A 39 20.20 -17.70 10.99
CA ALA A 39 21.45 -17.88 10.26
C ALA A 39 21.29 -17.53 8.77
N ILE A 40 20.20 -17.99 8.15
CA ILE A 40 19.87 -17.68 6.75
C ILE A 40 19.62 -16.18 6.59
N ILE A 41 18.79 -15.58 7.46
CA ILE A 41 18.44 -14.15 7.42
C ILE A 41 19.71 -13.28 7.50
N ARG A 42 20.61 -13.56 8.45
CA ARG A 42 21.89 -12.83 8.58
C ARG A 42 22.79 -12.99 7.36
N SER A 43 22.81 -14.18 6.75
CA SER A 43 23.60 -14.41 5.54
C SER A 43 23.07 -13.61 4.34
N ILE A 44 21.74 -13.54 4.19
CA ILE A 44 21.08 -12.69 3.19
C ILE A 44 21.39 -11.21 3.46
N GLU A 45 21.19 -10.73 4.69
CA GLU A 45 21.45 -9.33 5.06
C GLU A 45 22.88 -8.92 4.73
N ARG A 46 23.87 -9.73 5.14
CA ARG A 46 25.28 -9.49 4.84
C ARG A 46 25.55 -9.41 3.33
N ASN A 47 24.92 -10.28 2.54
CA ASN A 47 25.12 -10.30 1.10
C ASN A 47 24.42 -9.14 0.38
N ILE A 48 23.27 -8.68 0.88
CA ILE A 48 22.61 -7.46 0.39
C ILE A 48 23.53 -6.26 0.64
N ARG A 49 24.05 -6.10 1.86
CA ARG A 49 24.96 -4.99 2.19
C ARG A 49 26.16 -4.94 1.24
N SER A 50 26.78 -6.08 0.95
CA SER A 50 27.89 -6.15 0.00
C SER A 50 27.46 -5.89 -1.45
N SER A 51 26.33 -6.45 -1.89
CA SER A 51 25.89 -6.36 -3.29
C SER A 51 25.36 -4.97 -3.67
N PHE A 52 24.83 -4.22 -2.70
CA PHE A 52 24.26 -2.89 -2.89
C PHE A 52 25.10 -1.77 -2.27
N PHE A 53 26.34 -2.07 -1.87
CA PHE A 53 27.29 -1.09 -1.34
C PHE A 53 26.77 -0.31 -0.11
N VAL A 54 25.96 -0.96 0.73
CA VAL A 54 25.45 -0.37 1.97
C VAL A 54 26.56 -0.38 3.02
N ARG A 55 26.90 0.79 3.57
CA ARG A 55 28.02 0.91 4.52
C ARG A 55 27.67 0.29 5.87
N GLU A 56 28.70 -0.01 6.64
CA GLU A 56 28.52 -0.43 8.03
C GLU A 56 27.83 0.68 8.83
N GLY A 57 26.81 0.31 9.62
CA GLY A 57 25.98 1.24 10.37
C GLY A 57 24.85 1.91 9.59
N GLU A 58 24.80 1.80 8.25
CA GLU A 58 23.69 2.31 7.46
C GLU A 58 22.51 1.31 7.40
N ASP A 59 21.29 1.85 7.30
CA ASP A 59 20.09 1.06 7.05
C ASP A 59 20.04 0.59 5.58
N ILE A 60 19.59 -0.64 5.36
CA ILE A 60 19.29 -1.17 4.03
C ILE A 60 17.98 -0.52 3.56
N HIS A 61 17.97 0.06 2.35
CA HIS A 61 16.80 0.75 1.79
C HIS A 61 16.27 0.10 0.51
N GLU A 62 16.92 -0.97 0.07
CA GLU A 62 16.55 -1.79 -1.08
C GLU A 62 15.16 -2.39 -0.88
N SER A 63 14.35 -2.39 -1.93
CA SER A 63 13.02 -3.02 -1.90
C SER A 63 13.13 -4.53 -2.00
N ILE A 64 12.31 -5.24 -1.23
CA ILE A 64 12.35 -6.70 -1.12
C ILE A 64 10.96 -7.28 -1.35
N LEU A 65 10.88 -8.30 -2.21
CA LEU A 65 9.73 -9.18 -2.37
C LEU A 65 10.04 -10.57 -1.83
N ASP A 66 9.27 -11.05 -0.86
CA ASP A 66 9.37 -12.41 -0.34
C ASP A 66 8.24 -13.27 -0.91
N CYS A 67 8.61 -14.30 -1.68
CA CYS A 67 7.68 -15.25 -2.30
C CYS A 67 7.48 -16.45 -1.36
N GLY A 68 6.30 -16.60 -0.78
CA GLY A 68 6.07 -17.51 0.35
C GLY A 68 6.56 -16.86 1.65
N ALA A 69 6.09 -15.64 1.92
CA ALA A 69 6.64 -14.77 2.96
C ALA A 69 6.44 -15.31 4.39
N GLY A 70 5.48 -16.21 4.59
CA GLY A 70 5.15 -16.75 5.89
C GLY A 70 4.79 -15.67 6.89
N ASP A 71 5.49 -15.63 8.04
CA ASP A 71 5.27 -14.62 9.08
C ASP A 71 5.96 -13.26 8.78
N GLY A 72 6.58 -13.12 7.61
CA GLY A 72 7.23 -11.90 7.15
C GLY A 72 8.50 -11.53 7.89
N ARG A 73 9.09 -12.44 8.70
CA ARG A 73 10.30 -12.13 9.49
C ARG A 73 11.49 -11.71 8.64
N LEU A 74 11.64 -12.28 7.44
CA LEU A 74 12.74 -11.99 6.51
C LEU A 74 12.66 -10.54 6.01
N LEU A 75 11.46 -10.04 5.73
CA LEU A 75 11.24 -8.68 5.24
C LEU A 75 11.68 -7.58 6.23
N ASN A 76 12.01 -7.92 7.47
CA ASN A 76 12.50 -6.96 8.46
C ASN A 76 13.97 -6.57 8.30
N ILE A 77 14.72 -7.20 7.39
CA ILE A 77 16.12 -6.83 7.13
C ILE A 77 16.28 -5.47 6.45
N THR A 78 15.22 -4.91 5.85
CA THR A 78 15.25 -3.63 5.13
C THR A 78 14.34 -2.59 5.79
N LYS A 79 14.71 -1.32 5.65
CA LYS A 79 13.86 -0.14 5.85
C LYS A 79 13.20 0.34 4.56
N GLY A 80 13.57 -0.25 3.42
CA GLY A 80 12.93 -0.05 2.13
C GLY A 80 11.52 -0.65 2.05
N ASN A 81 10.95 -0.63 0.85
CA ASN A 81 9.61 -1.19 0.63
C ASN A 81 9.62 -2.72 0.75
N LYS A 82 8.59 -3.26 1.40
CA LYS A 82 8.46 -4.68 1.74
C LYS A 82 7.23 -5.28 1.10
N TYR A 83 7.43 -6.31 0.30
CA TYR A 83 6.37 -6.98 -0.43
C TYR A 83 6.32 -8.46 -0.08
N ALA A 84 5.10 -8.98 0.05
CA ALA A 84 4.86 -10.38 0.35
C ALA A 84 3.93 -11.00 -0.68
N ILE A 85 4.25 -12.23 -1.10
CA ILE A 85 3.27 -13.16 -1.65
C ILE A 85 3.09 -14.26 -0.61
N GLU A 86 1.88 -14.44 -0.10
CA GLU A 86 1.57 -15.43 0.93
C GLU A 86 0.14 -15.94 0.78
N LYS A 87 -0.03 -17.26 0.78
CA LYS A 87 -1.29 -17.93 0.48
C LYS A 87 -2.18 -18.10 1.70
N SER A 88 -1.59 -18.31 2.89
CA SER A 88 -2.35 -18.55 4.11
C SER A 88 -2.98 -17.27 4.66
N SER A 89 -4.30 -17.29 4.86
CA SER A 89 -5.03 -16.22 5.53
C SER A 89 -4.55 -16.02 6.97
N VAL A 90 -4.18 -17.11 7.66
CA VAL A 90 -3.59 -17.07 9.02
C VAL A 90 -2.27 -16.30 9.04
N LEU A 91 -1.38 -16.53 8.07
CA LEU A 91 -0.08 -15.85 8.00
C LEU A 91 -0.22 -14.40 7.54
N LEU A 92 -1.06 -14.14 6.52
CA LEU A 92 -1.41 -12.80 6.07
C LEU A 92 -1.95 -11.93 7.22
N ALA A 93 -2.82 -12.51 8.07
CA ALA A 93 -3.35 -11.83 9.24
C ALA A 93 -2.28 -11.43 10.26
N ASN A 94 -1.11 -12.07 10.26
CA ASN A 94 -0.01 -11.81 11.19
C ASN A 94 1.13 -10.96 10.61
N LEU A 95 1.08 -10.60 9.33
CA LEU A 95 2.05 -9.69 8.71
C LEU A 95 2.03 -8.29 9.36
N ASP A 96 3.21 -7.66 9.38
CA ASP A 96 3.38 -6.28 9.85
C ASP A 96 2.72 -5.28 8.88
N LYS A 97 2.21 -4.17 9.42
CA LYS A 97 1.56 -3.08 8.66
C LYS A 97 2.46 -2.44 7.59
N ASN A 98 3.77 -2.56 7.74
CA ASN A 98 4.74 -2.04 6.77
C ASN A 98 5.00 -3.01 5.61
N ILE A 99 4.44 -4.22 5.64
CA ILE A 99 4.49 -5.19 4.54
C ILE A 99 3.24 -5.03 3.69
N VAL A 100 3.42 -4.87 2.38
CA VAL A 100 2.35 -4.82 1.40
C VAL A 100 2.19 -6.20 0.76
N VAL A 101 0.98 -6.74 0.78
CA VAL A 101 0.66 -8.02 0.13
C VAL A 101 0.43 -7.76 -1.35
N VAL A 102 1.27 -8.33 -2.20
CA VAL A 102 1.24 -8.13 -3.67
C VAL A 102 0.78 -9.37 -4.43
N GLY A 103 0.35 -10.39 -3.69
CA GLY A 103 -0.21 -11.63 -4.22
C GLY A 103 -0.54 -12.60 -3.09
N THR A 104 -1.45 -13.53 -3.34
CA THR A 104 -1.75 -14.62 -2.40
C THR A 104 -1.13 -15.93 -2.85
N ASP A 105 -1.68 -16.53 -3.90
CA ASP A 105 -1.14 -17.76 -4.49
C ASP A 105 -0.01 -17.41 -5.46
N PHE A 106 1.20 -17.88 -5.15
CA PHE A 106 2.41 -17.64 -5.93
C PHE A 106 2.30 -18.11 -7.37
N HIS A 107 1.64 -19.24 -7.64
CA HIS A 107 1.53 -19.79 -8.99
C HIS A 107 0.56 -18.98 -9.87
N GLU A 108 -0.38 -18.27 -9.25
CA GLU A 108 -1.33 -17.40 -9.93
C GLU A 108 -0.77 -15.99 -10.20
N GLN A 109 0.37 -15.63 -9.59
CA GLN A 109 0.99 -14.31 -9.80
C GLN A 109 1.99 -14.33 -10.96
N THR A 110 2.14 -13.20 -11.65
CA THR A 110 3.31 -12.95 -12.50
C THR A 110 4.35 -12.13 -11.74
N LEU A 111 5.64 -12.47 -11.85
CA LEU A 111 6.70 -11.63 -11.27
C LEU A 111 7.29 -10.64 -12.29
N ILE A 112 6.92 -10.78 -13.57
CA ILE A 112 7.52 -10.07 -14.71
C ILE A 112 7.43 -8.54 -14.56
N ASP A 113 6.34 -8.05 -13.97
CA ASP A 113 6.05 -6.64 -13.76
C ASP A 113 6.22 -6.18 -12.31
N LYS A 114 6.65 -7.07 -11.40
CA LYS A 114 6.92 -6.76 -10.00
C LYS A 114 8.37 -6.33 -9.82
N ARG A 115 8.65 -5.05 -10.09
CA ARG A 115 9.99 -4.48 -10.05
C ARG A 115 10.47 -4.24 -8.61
N VAL A 116 11.50 -4.96 -8.18
CA VAL A 116 12.11 -4.84 -6.84
C VAL A 116 13.63 -4.92 -6.91
N SER A 117 14.33 -4.52 -5.85
CA SER A 117 15.79 -4.71 -5.79
C SER A 117 16.15 -6.18 -5.54
N VAL A 118 15.44 -6.83 -4.63
CA VAL A 118 15.73 -8.18 -4.14
C VAL A 118 14.47 -9.04 -4.12
N ILE A 119 14.59 -10.29 -4.58
CA ILE A 119 13.59 -11.33 -4.33
C ILE A 119 14.16 -12.33 -3.31
N THR A 120 13.34 -12.77 -2.37
CA THR A 120 13.68 -13.88 -1.46
C THR A 120 12.61 -14.95 -1.48
N SER A 121 12.99 -16.18 -1.16
CA SER A 121 12.02 -17.25 -0.94
C SER A 121 12.62 -18.40 -0.14
N ASN A 122 11.86 -18.89 0.83
CA ASN A 122 12.02 -20.24 1.40
C ASN A 122 10.80 -21.08 0.95
N PRO A 123 10.84 -21.68 -0.25
CA PRO A 123 9.68 -22.29 -0.86
C PRO A 123 9.26 -23.59 -0.17
N PRO A 124 8.01 -24.06 -0.39
CA PRO A 124 7.61 -25.43 -0.08
C PRO A 124 8.55 -26.44 -0.76
N TYR A 125 9.12 -27.39 0.01
CA TYR A 125 10.18 -28.26 -0.52
C TYR A 125 9.67 -29.34 -1.48
N ARG A 126 8.36 -29.60 -1.51
CA ARG A 126 7.73 -30.43 -2.54
C ARG A 126 7.69 -29.76 -3.91
N GLU A 127 7.56 -28.44 -3.94
CA GLU A 127 7.33 -27.65 -5.17
C GLU A 127 8.56 -26.81 -5.57
N TYR A 128 9.68 -26.95 -4.85
CA TYR A 128 10.87 -26.09 -5.00
C TYR A 128 11.38 -25.95 -6.44
N LYS A 129 11.20 -26.97 -7.30
CA LYS A 129 11.66 -26.94 -8.70
C LYS A 129 10.87 -25.92 -9.51
N GLU A 130 9.56 -26.08 -9.55
CA GLU A 130 8.64 -25.20 -10.30
C GLU A 130 8.69 -23.80 -9.71
N TRP A 131 8.76 -23.70 -8.39
CA TRP A 131 8.89 -22.44 -7.67
C TRP A 131 10.18 -21.68 -8.06
N ALA A 132 11.32 -22.35 -8.02
CA ALA A 132 12.60 -21.74 -8.39
C ALA A 132 12.65 -21.35 -9.87
N MET A 133 12.18 -22.23 -10.77
CA MET A 133 12.13 -21.92 -12.20
C MET A 133 11.26 -20.69 -12.49
N LYS A 134 10.10 -20.57 -11.84
CA LYS A 134 9.22 -19.42 -11.96
C LYS A 134 9.91 -18.13 -11.51
N ILE A 135 10.55 -18.13 -10.33
CA ILE A 135 11.33 -16.97 -9.87
C ILE A 135 12.43 -16.63 -10.87
N ILE A 136 13.20 -17.60 -11.34
CA ILE A 136 14.33 -17.35 -12.23
C ILE A 136 13.86 -16.75 -13.57
N HIS A 137 12.81 -17.31 -14.17
CA HIS A 137 12.28 -16.82 -15.44
C HIS A 137 11.63 -15.44 -15.33
N GLU A 138 10.86 -15.20 -14.28
CA GLU A 138 9.98 -14.03 -14.17
C GLU A 138 10.56 -12.90 -13.31
N ALA A 139 11.60 -13.11 -12.52
CA ALA A 139 12.16 -12.12 -11.61
C ALA A 139 12.53 -10.81 -12.32
N ASN A 140 11.84 -9.74 -11.95
CA ASN A 140 12.20 -8.36 -12.28
C ASN A 140 12.98 -7.72 -11.12
N ALA A 141 14.13 -8.34 -10.80
CA ALA A 141 14.99 -7.95 -9.70
C ALA A 141 16.48 -8.07 -10.06
N ASN A 142 17.36 -7.45 -9.27
CA ASN A 142 18.80 -7.58 -9.45
C ASN A 142 19.32 -8.93 -8.96
N VAL A 143 18.80 -9.38 -7.83
CA VAL A 143 19.25 -10.61 -7.16
C VAL A 143 18.05 -11.35 -6.56
N ALA A 144 18.09 -12.67 -6.61
CA ALA A 144 17.22 -13.55 -5.84
C ALA A 144 18.02 -14.37 -4.83
N TYR A 145 17.47 -14.53 -3.62
CA TYR A 145 18.00 -15.43 -2.58
C TYR A 145 16.99 -16.55 -2.32
N LEU A 146 17.34 -17.78 -2.68
CA LEU A 146 16.46 -18.93 -2.59
C LEU A 146 17.02 -19.96 -1.61
N VAL A 147 16.21 -20.41 -0.66
CA VAL A 147 16.55 -21.53 0.23
C VAL A 147 16.08 -22.82 -0.42
N LEU A 148 16.98 -23.50 -1.14
CA LEU A 148 16.63 -24.67 -1.95
C LEU A 148 17.20 -25.96 -1.35
N PRO A 149 16.50 -27.10 -1.44
CA PRO A 149 17.10 -28.40 -1.16
C PRO A 149 18.39 -28.60 -1.96
N SER A 150 19.50 -29.04 -1.34
CA SER A 150 20.84 -29.05 -1.97
C SER A 150 20.94 -29.84 -3.29
N ARG A 151 19.96 -30.70 -3.58
CA ARG A 151 19.79 -31.40 -4.86
C ARG A 151 19.48 -30.49 -6.05
N TRP A 152 19.09 -29.22 -5.84
CA TRP A 152 18.84 -28.24 -6.90
C TRP A 152 20.01 -28.13 -7.90
N SER A 153 21.24 -28.31 -7.40
CA SER A 153 22.48 -28.28 -8.19
C SER A 153 22.55 -29.35 -9.29
N LYS A 154 21.71 -30.39 -9.21
CA LYS A 154 21.61 -31.48 -10.21
C LYS A 154 20.37 -31.36 -11.09
N GLU A 155 19.53 -30.35 -10.86
CA GLU A 155 18.26 -30.17 -11.59
C GLU A 155 18.50 -29.35 -12.85
N GLN A 156 18.57 -30.04 -14.00
CA GLN A 156 18.90 -29.42 -15.28
C GLN A 156 17.94 -28.26 -15.64
N SER A 157 16.65 -28.39 -15.31
CA SER A 157 15.65 -27.37 -15.60
C SER A 157 15.91 -26.04 -14.88
N ILE A 158 16.45 -26.07 -13.66
CA ILE A 158 16.87 -24.87 -12.91
C ILE A 158 18.12 -24.26 -13.56
N LEU A 159 19.09 -25.09 -13.93
CA LEU A 159 20.33 -24.64 -14.58
C LEU A 159 20.05 -24.00 -15.95
N ASP A 160 19.14 -24.59 -16.73
CA ASP A 160 18.69 -24.06 -18.01
C ASP A 160 17.94 -22.74 -17.84
N ALA A 161 17.11 -22.61 -16.80
CA ALA A 161 16.44 -21.36 -16.48
C ALA A 161 17.46 -20.25 -16.17
N ILE A 162 18.47 -20.52 -15.34
CA ILE A 162 19.55 -19.55 -15.01
C ILE A 162 20.28 -19.14 -16.29
N LYS A 163 20.62 -20.10 -17.15
CA LYS A 163 21.29 -19.86 -18.43
C LYS A 163 20.44 -19.00 -19.37
N SER A 164 19.13 -19.25 -19.45
CA SER A 164 18.20 -18.48 -20.30
C SER A 164 18.14 -16.99 -19.93
N ARG A 165 18.38 -16.68 -18.65
CA ARG A 165 18.44 -15.32 -18.11
C ARG A 165 19.84 -14.69 -18.21
N LYS A 166 20.83 -15.43 -18.70
CA LYS A 166 22.26 -15.09 -18.60
C LYS A 166 22.65 -14.71 -17.16
N ALA A 167 22.06 -15.39 -16.19
CA ALA A 167 22.29 -15.16 -14.76
C ALA A 167 23.44 -16.04 -14.24
N SER A 168 24.00 -15.67 -13.08
CA SER A 168 24.95 -16.49 -12.32
C SER A 168 24.30 -16.98 -11.02
N SER A 169 24.80 -18.10 -10.48
CA SER A 169 24.38 -18.61 -9.18
C SER A 169 25.56 -18.92 -8.26
N ASN A 170 25.38 -18.71 -6.96
CA ASN A 170 26.39 -18.93 -5.92
C ASN A 170 25.73 -19.44 -4.62
N VAL A 171 26.30 -20.46 -3.97
CA VAL A 171 25.85 -20.96 -2.67
C VAL A 171 26.51 -20.15 -1.54
N LEU A 172 25.71 -19.40 -0.81
CA LEU A 172 26.18 -18.53 0.28
C LEU A 172 26.28 -19.24 1.64
N LEU A 173 25.44 -20.25 1.86
CA LEU A 173 25.35 -21.00 3.10
C LEU A 173 24.78 -22.39 2.82
N GLN A 174 25.35 -23.42 3.45
CA GLN A 174 24.77 -24.76 3.50
C GLN A 174 24.30 -25.02 4.94
N THR A 175 23.07 -25.46 5.12
CA THR A 175 22.44 -25.62 6.44
C THR A 175 21.31 -26.65 6.39
N ASP A 176 20.62 -26.84 7.51
CA ASP A 176 19.40 -27.62 7.64
C ASP A 176 18.41 -26.92 8.60
N PHE A 177 17.29 -27.61 8.86
CA PHE A 177 16.25 -27.20 9.81
C PHE A 177 16.10 -28.20 10.96
N TYR A 178 17.14 -28.94 11.36
CA TYR A 178 17.03 -29.90 12.48
C TYR A 178 16.79 -29.20 13.82
N ASP A 179 17.44 -28.06 14.06
CA ASP A 179 17.32 -27.26 15.29
C ASP A 179 16.47 -26.00 15.12
N ALA A 180 15.65 -25.94 14.07
CA ALA A 180 14.80 -24.78 13.78
C ALA A 180 13.48 -24.79 14.57
N ASP A 181 12.83 -23.61 14.69
CA ASP A 181 11.52 -23.43 15.35
C ASP A 181 10.47 -24.47 14.88
N ARG A 182 10.52 -24.84 13.60
CA ARG A 182 9.81 -25.98 13.02
C ARG A 182 10.82 -26.88 12.31
N GLN A 183 10.93 -28.10 12.79
CA GLN A 183 11.89 -29.06 12.24
C GLN A 183 11.52 -29.53 10.84
N ALA A 184 12.52 -29.63 9.95
CA ALA A 184 12.39 -30.28 8.64
C ALA A 184 13.60 -31.16 8.35
N ARG A 185 13.38 -32.35 7.76
CA ARG A 185 14.44 -33.31 7.42
C ARG A 185 15.09 -33.00 6.06
N ALA A 186 15.42 -31.74 5.79
CA ALA A 186 15.99 -31.31 4.53
C ALA A 186 17.32 -30.58 4.74
N LYS A 187 18.36 -31.03 4.03
CA LYS A 187 19.58 -30.24 3.82
C LYS A 187 19.32 -29.23 2.71
N VAL A 188 19.64 -27.98 2.99
CA VAL A 188 19.33 -26.85 2.10
C VAL A 188 20.57 -26.01 1.85
N ASP A 189 20.57 -25.37 0.69
CA ASP A 189 21.53 -24.36 0.30
C ASP A 189 20.80 -23.00 0.20
N LEU A 190 21.41 -21.95 0.74
CA LEU A 190 21.04 -20.58 0.42
C LEU A 190 21.73 -20.19 -0.89
N VAL A 191 20.96 -20.14 -1.96
CA VAL A 191 21.44 -19.86 -3.32
C VAL A 191 21.17 -18.40 -3.66
N LYS A 192 22.23 -17.65 -3.98
CA LYS A 192 22.16 -16.35 -4.62
C LYS A 192 22.07 -16.54 -6.12
N ILE A 193 21.14 -15.86 -6.79
CA ILE A 193 21.04 -15.77 -8.25
C ILE A 193 21.16 -14.31 -8.64
N GLU A 194 22.15 -13.95 -9.44
CA GLU A 194 22.37 -12.59 -9.91
C GLU A 194 21.90 -12.47 -11.36
N PHE A 195 20.93 -11.60 -11.62
CA PHE A 195 20.34 -11.41 -12.95
C PHE A 195 21.07 -10.37 -13.80
N GLY A 196 22.07 -9.68 -13.23
CA GLY A 196 22.88 -8.68 -13.91
C GLY A 196 23.83 -7.97 -12.96
N SER A 197 24.27 -6.77 -13.32
CA SER A 197 25.27 -6.01 -12.55
C SER A 197 24.63 -4.87 -11.75
N ILE A 198 25.18 -4.64 -10.56
CA ILE A 198 24.87 -3.50 -9.68
C ILE A 198 26.14 -2.65 -9.62
N THR A 199 26.05 -1.38 -10.02
CA THR A 199 27.18 -0.45 -9.96
C THR A 199 27.11 0.43 -8.72
N SER A 200 28.24 1.02 -8.33
CA SER A 200 28.29 1.99 -7.21
C SER A 200 27.46 3.25 -7.46
N SER A 201 27.17 3.58 -8.72
CA SER A 201 26.28 4.69 -9.10
C SER A 201 24.79 4.32 -9.03
N ARG A 202 24.46 3.13 -8.49
CA ARG A 202 23.09 2.58 -8.43
C ARG A 202 22.43 2.44 -9.81
N SER A 203 23.23 2.39 -10.88
CA SER A 203 22.72 1.97 -12.18
C SER A 203 22.59 0.45 -12.18
N ASN A 204 21.35 -0.01 -12.33
CA ASN A 204 21.00 -1.42 -12.26
C ASN A 204 20.75 -1.93 -13.67
N TYR A 205 21.52 -2.93 -14.10
CA TYR A 205 21.35 -3.59 -15.39
C TYR A 205 20.94 -5.05 -15.16
N ILE A 206 19.90 -5.49 -15.87
CA ILE A 206 19.47 -6.89 -15.92
C ILE A 206 19.90 -7.44 -17.29
N ASN A 207 20.61 -8.57 -17.30
CA ASN A 207 21.20 -9.13 -18.52
C ASN A 207 20.15 -9.52 -19.57
N VAL A 208 19.00 -10.03 -19.11
CA VAL A 208 17.85 -10.34 -19.94
C VAL A 208 16.60 -9.83 -19.22
N SER A 209 15.75 -9.03 -19.85
CA SER A 209 14.48 -8.62 -19.24
C SER A 209 13.53 -9.83 -19.10
N PRO A 210 12.83 -10.00 -17.96
CA PRO A 210 11.88 -11.11 -17.81
C PRO A 210 10.70 -10.97 -18.79
N PHE A 211 10.30 -9.72 -19.08
CA PHE A 211 9.27 -9.44 -20.07
C PHE A 211 9.73 -9.80 -21.47
N ASP A 212 10.98 -9.48 -21.85
CA ASP A 212 11.49 -9.84 -23.18
C ASP A 212 11.62 -11.34 -23.35
N LEU A 213 12.10 -12.05 -22.33
CA LEU A 213 12.20 -13.50 -22.35
C LEU A 213 10.82 -14.13 -22.56
N TRP A 214 9.85 -13.74 -21.72
CA TRP A 214 8.48 -14.21 -21.82
C TRP A 214 7.83 -13.86 -23.16
N PHE A 215 7.97 -12.61 -23.62
CA PHE A 215 7.38 -12.16 -24.87
C PHE A 215 7.94 -12.94 -26.05
N ASN A 216 9.26 -13.12 -26.10
CA ASN A 216 9.89 -13.88 -27.16
C ASN A 216 9.42 -15.35 -27.13
N GLN A 217 9.31 -15.96 -25.95
CA GLN A 217 8.80 -17.33 -25.80
C GLN A 217 7.33 -17.46 -26.21
N MET A 218 6.50 -16.48 -25.86
CA MET A 218 5.06 -16.52 -26.08
C MET A 218 4.67 -16.19 -27.52
N PHE A 219 5.34 -15.23 -28.13
CA PHE A 219 4.94 -14.64 -29.41
C PHE A 219 5.87 -14.95 -30.57
N LEU A 220 7.15 -15.24 -30.30
CA LEU A 220 8.19 -15.40 -31.35
C LEU A 220 8.77 -16.82 -31.44
N ALA A 221 8.66 -17.64 -30.39
CA ALA A 221 9.41 -18.88 -30.28
C ALA A 221 8.91 -20.05 -31.13
N GLU A 222 7.93 -19.85 -32.02
CA GLU A 222 7.79 -20.68 -33.23
C GLU A 222 6.69 -20.13 -34.16
N LYS A 223 7.06 -19.66 -35.36
CA LYS A 223 6.15 -19.45 -36.50
C LYS A 223 5.56 -20.78 -37.05
N ASN A 224 5.83 -21.92 -36.41
CA ASN A 224 5.23 -23.22 -36.72
C ASN A 224 5.05 -24.05 -35.44
N ALA A 225 3.81 -24.51 -35.21
CA ALA A 225 3.34 -25.35 -34.11
C ALA A 225 3.01 -24.65 -32.78
N LYS A 226 1.75 -24.20 -32.63
CA LYS A 226 0.83 -24.69 -31.57
C LYS A 226 -0.49 -23.91 -31.56
N ARG A 227 -1.40 -24.33 -32.43
CA ARG A 227 -2.83 -24.02 -32.32
C ARG A 227 -3.46 -24.67 -31.06
N ASP A 228 -2.84 -25.74 -30.55
CA ASP A 228 -3.36 -26.55 -29.44
C ASP A 228 -2.83 -26.21 -28.04
N ALA A 229 -1.63 -25.62 -27.90
CA ALA A 229 -1.05 -25.34 -26.58
C ALA A 229 -1.70 -24.13 -25.91
N LEU A 230 -1.97 -23.07 -26.68
CA LEU A 230 -2.70 -21.89 -26.20
C LEU A 230 -4.16 -22.25 -25.84
N ALA A 231 -4.78 -23.17 -26.57
CA ALA A 231 -6.12 -23.67 -26.29
C ALA A 231 -6.17 -24.59 -25.05
N LYS A 232 -5.12 -25.42 -24.81
CA LYS A 232 -4.98 -26.24 -23.59
C LYS A 232 -4.74 -25.39 -22.34
N MET A 233 -3.79 -24.44 -22.36
CA MET A 233 -3.57 -23.52 -21.23
C MET A 233 -4.83 -22.73 -20.87
N LYS A 234 -5.59 -22.28 -21.88
CA LYS A 234 -6.90 -21.60 -21.69
C LYS A 234 -7.99 -22.49 -21.09
N LYS A 235 -7.96 -23.80 -21.35
CA LYS A 235 -8.96 -24.75 -20.81
C LYS A 235 -8.65 -25.11 -19.37
N GLU A 236 -7.38 -25.29 -19.00
CA GLU A 236 -6.95 -25.53 -17.61
C GLU A 236 -7.21 -24.31 -16.70
N GLN A 237 -6.83 -23.09 -17.12
CA GLN A 237 -7.07 -21.87 -16.33
C GLN A 237 -8.57 -21.56 -16.16
N ASN A 238 -9.37 -21.73 -17.21
CA ASN A 238 -10.83 -21.55 -17.11
C ASN A 238 -11.53 -22.68 -16.35
N LYS A 239 -10.95 -23.89 -16.31
CA LYS A 239 -11.48 -25.03 -15.55
C LYS A 239 -11.21 -24.85 -14.06
N GLN A 240 -10.02 -24.41 -13.65
CA GLN A 240 -9.73 -24.01 -12.26
C GLN A 240 -10.61 -22.83 -11.81
N ALA A 241 -10.77 -21.82 -12.67
CA ALA A 241 -11.71 -20.73 -12.42
C ALA A 241 -13.19 -21.16 -12.47
N LYS A 242 -13.53 -22.36 -13.01
CA LYS A 242 -14.88 -22.96 -12.99
C LYS A 242 -15.12 -23.87 -11.80
N GLU A 243 -14.14 -24.65 -11.38
CA GLU A 243 -14.23 -25.58 -10.25
C GLU A 243 -14.32 -24.82 -8.92
N ASN A 244 -13.72 -23.62 -8.84
CA ASN A 244 -13.92 -22.69 -7.71
C ASN A 244 -15.31 -22.00 -7.71
N ARG A 245 -16.16 -22.17 -8.74
CA ARG A 245 -17.50 -21.51 -8.83
C ARG A 245 -18.60 -22.23 -8.05
N HIS A 246 -18.36 -23.42 -7.50
CA HIS A 246 -19.42 -24.24 -6.88
C HIS A 246 -19.45 -24.20 -5.35
N ALA A 247 -18.71 -23.29 -4.72
CA ALA A 247 -18.77 -23.07 -3.27
C ALA A 247 -19.22 -21.66 -2.84
N MET A 248 -19.40 -20.71 -3.76
CA MET A 248 -19.81 -19.35 -3.42
C MET A 248 -20.79 -18.84 -4.47
N ILE A 249 -22.07 -19.15 -4.27
CA ILE A 249 -23.17 -18.49 -4.97
C ILE A 249 -24.13 -18.00 -3.89
N LYS A 250 -23.99 -16.71 -3.56
CA LYS A 250 -25.06 -15.77 -3.17
C LYS A 250 -24.40 -14.41 -2.90
N ASN A 251 -24.70 -13.42 -3.74
CA ASN A 251 -24.18 -12.03 -3.78
C ASN A 251 -22.77 -11.76 -4.36
N ASP A 252 -22.37 -12.47 -5.42
CA ASP A 252 -21.22 -12.08 -6.28
C ASP A 252 -21.54 -10.74 -6.99
N GLY A 253 -21.15 -9.54 -6.55
CA GLY A 253 -20.00 -9.13 -5.77
C GLY A 253 -19.12 -8.32 -6.72
N LEU A 254 -19.12 -6.98 -6.64
CA LEU A 254 -18.45 -6.04 -7.55
C LEU A 254 -17.09 -6.52 -8.08
N VAL A 255 -16.28 -7.13 -7.22
CA VAL A 255 -14.97 -7.73 -7.54
C VAL A 255 -15.05 -8.73 -8.69
N ASN A 256 -16.02 -9.64 -8.68
CA ASN A 256 -16.17 -10.67 -9.72
C ASN A 256 -16.47 -10.05 -11.08
N ALA A 257 -17.39 -9.07 -11.12
CA ALA A 257 -17.71 -8.35 -12.36
C ALA A 257 -16.49 -7.60 -12.91
N LEU A 258 -15.76 -6.88 -12.05
CA LEU A 258 -14.55 -6.17 -12.46
C LEU A 258 -13.48 -7.13 -12.98
N VAL A 259 -13.25 -8.26 -12.30
CA VAL A 259 -12.24 -9.25 -12.73
C VAL A 259 -12.64 -9.93 -14.04
N GLU A 260 -13.93 -10.24 -14.25
CA GLU A 260 -14.42 -10.78 -15.52
C GLU A 260 -14.17 -9.81 -16.67
N HIS A 261 -14.52 -8.53 -16.50
CA HIS A 261 -14.26 -7.50 -17.51
C HIS A 261 -12.76 -7.28 -17.76
N TYR A 262 -11.95 -7.30 -16.71
CA TYR A 262 -10.49 -7.23 -16.82
C TYR A 262 -9.94 -8.39 -17.66
N ASN A 263 -10.36 -9.62 -17.37
CA ASN A 263 -9.92 -10.83 -18.06
C ASN A 263 -10.33 -10.85 -19.54
N VAL A 264 -11.55 -10.41 -19.87
CA VAL A 264 -11.98 -10.27 -21.27
C VAL A 264 -11.11 -9.24 -22.02
N THR A 265 -10.80 -8.12 -21.37
CA THR A 265 -10.03 -7.03 -21.99
C THR A 265 -8.57 -7.43 -22.20
N ILE A 266 -7.92 -8.04 -21.21
CA ILE A 266 -6.53 -8.51 -21.31
C ILE A 266 -6.41 -9.62 -22.36
N ASP A 267 -7.39 -10.54 -22.45
CA ASP A 267 -7.44 -11.57 -23.50
C ASP A 267 -7.54 -10.94 -24.89
N GLY A 268 -8.32 -9.88 -25.03
CA GLY A 268 -8.39 -9.09 -26.26
C GLY A 268 -7.04 -8.49 -26.66
N TYR A 269 -6.27 -7.96 -25.70
CA TYR A 269 -4.91 -7.49 -25.96
C TYR A 269 -4.01 -8.65 -26.39
N PHE A 270 -4.02 -9.77 -25.67
CA PHE A 270 -3.24 -10.95 -26.05
C PHE A 270 -3.51 -11.43 -27.48
N GLN A 271 -4.78 -11.50 -27.89
CA GLN A 271 -5.15 -11.89 -29.25
C GLN A 271 -4.63 -10.92 -30.30
N GLN A 272 -4.73 -9.61 -30.05
CA GLN A 272 -4.22 -8.57 -30.96
C GLN A 272 -2.71 -8.65 -31.14
N TYR A 273 -1.96 -8.72 -30.03
CA TYR A 273 -0.49 -8.79 -30.08
C TYR A 273 0.01 -10.11 -30.66
N TYR A 274 -0.72 -11.21 -30.42
CA TYR A 274 -0.45 -12.48 -31.08
C TYR A 274 -0.65 -12.40 -32.59
N ALA A 275 -1.74 -11.78 -33.06
CA ALA A 275 -1.97 -11.59 -34.49
C ALA A 275 -0.85 -10.76 -35.15
N ILE A 276 -0.37 -9.72 -34.47
CA ILE A 276 0.78 -8.93 -34.94
C ILE A 276 2.05 -9.78 -35.05
N SER A 277 2.29 -10.70 -34.11
CA SER A 277 3.49 -11.55 -34.14
C SER A 277 3.48 -12.61 -35.25
N GLN A 278 2.32 -12.88 -35.85
CA GLN A 278 2.19 -13.79 -36.99
C GLN A 278 2.53 -13.13 -38.33
N LEU A 279 2.60 -11.80 -38.39
CA LEU A 279 2.99 -11.10 -39.62
C LEU A 279 4.46 -11.42 -39.97
N ASP A 280 4.78 -11.42 -41.26
CA ASP A 280 6.17 -11.56 -41.70
C ASP A 280 6.96 -10.27 -41.44
N ASP A 281 8.28 -10.43 -41.34
CA ASP A 281 9.18 -9.37 -40.91
C ASP A 281 9.31 -8.29 -42.00
N GLU A 282 9.05 -8.64 -43.27
CA GLU A 282 9.03 -7.74 -44.42
C GLU A 282 7.83 -6.79 -44.32
N LEU A 283 6.63 -7.31 -44.10
CA LEU A 283 5.40 -6.53 -43.91
C LEU A 283 5.47 -5.63 -42.66
N LEU A 284 6.02 -6.12 -41.55
CA LEU A 284 6.24 -5.29 -40.37
C LEU A 284 7.19 -4.11 -40.67
N SER A 285 8.23 -4.36 -41.47
CA SER A 285 9.16 -3.32 -41.89
C SER A 285 8.51 -2.33 -42.85
N GLU A 286 7.70 -2.78 -43.81
CA GLU A 286 6.90 -1.93 -44.71
C GLU A 286 5.95 -1.02 -43.94
N MET A 287 5.33 -1.52 -42.87
CA MET A 287 4.45 -0.75 -41.99
C MET A 287 5.20 0.16 -41.00
N ASN A 288 6.54 0.20 -41.05
CA ASN A 288 7.40 0.91 -40.10
C ASN A 288 7.14 0.51 -38.63
N VAL A 289 6.82 -0.78 -38.40
CA VAL A 289 6.53 -1.34 -37.08
C VAL A 289 7.78 -1.99 -36.51
N SER A 290 8.28 -1.42 -35.41
CA SER A 290 9.37 -2.01 -34.63
C SER A 290 8.84 -2.98 -33.57
N ILE A 291 9.40 -4.20 -33.51
CA ILE A 291 9.09 -5.19 -32.46
C ILE A 291 9.33 -4.62 -31.05
N ASP A 292 10.36 -3.81 -30.86
CA ASP A 292 10.65 -3.18 -29.57
C ASP A 292 9.56 -2.17 -29.17
N ASN A 293 9.04 -1.42 -30.15
CA ASN A 293 7.91 -0.52 -29.91
C ASN A 293 6.63 -1.30 -29.59
N VAL A 294 6.40 -2.43 -30.26
CA VAL A 294 5.27 -3.35 -29.98
C VAL A 294 5.36 -3.88 -28.55
N LYS A 295 6.53 -4.35 -28.11
CA LYS A 295 6.78 -4.82 -26.74
C LYS A 295 6.48 -3.74 -25.70
N LYS A 296 7.05 -2.54 -25.87
CA LYS A 296 6.84 -1.41 -24.96
C LYS A 296 5.37 -0.99 -24.90
N ALA A 297 4.69 -0.92 -26.05
CA ALA A 297 3.28 -0.60 -26.12
C ALA A 297 2.41 -1.67 -25.42
N PHE A 298 2.75 -2.95 -25.58
CA PHE A 298 2.03 -4.03 -24.90
C PHE A 298 2.20 -3.94 -23.38
N GLN A 299 3.44 -3.79 -22.92
CA GLN A 299 3.74 -3.63 -21.49
C GLN A 299 3.00 -2.44 -20.87
N LEU A 300 2.96 -1.30 -21.57
CA LEU A 300 2.23 -0.11 -21.13
C LEU A 300 0.71 -0.36 -21.09
N ARG A 301 0.16 -1.08 -22.07
CA ARG A 301 -1.27 -1.43 -22.10
C ARG A 301 -1.67 -2.34 -20.95
N ILE A 302 -0.85 -3.34 -20.62
CA ILE A 302 -1.10 -4.25 -19.49
C ILE A 302 -1.08 -3.48 -18.16
N SER A 303 -0.03 -2.70 -17.92
CA SER A 303 0.10 -1.90 -16.68
C SER A 303 -1.05 -0.89 -16.53
N SER A 304 -1.34 -0.10 -17.58
CA SER A 304 -2.44 0.86 -17.57
C SER A 304 -3.82 0.22 -17.34
N LEU A 305 -4.01 -1.03 -17.82
CA LEU A 305 -5.25 -1.77 -17.58
C LEU A 305 -5.37 -2.15 -16.09
N LYS A 306 -4.31 -2.69 -15.49
CA LYS A 306 -4.30 -3.02 -14.05
C LYS A 306 -4.59 -1.79 -13.20
N ASP A 307 -3.92 -0.68 -13.46
CA ASP A 307 -4.09 0.56 -12.71
C ASP A 307 -5.54 1.08 -12.79
N ARG A 308 -6.17 0.99 -13.97
CA ARG A 308 -7.58 1.35 -14.16
C ARG A 308 -8.51 0.52 -13.29
N TYR A 309 -8.36 -0.81 -13.30
CA TYR A 309 -9.26 -1.69 -12.55
C TYR A 309 -9.02 -1.62 -11.04
N TRP A 310 -7.77 -1.43 -10.59
CA TRP A 310 -7.48 -1.15 -9.18
C TRP A 310 -8.09 0.18 -8.73
N LYS A 311 -7.98 1.23 -9.55
CA LYS A 311 -8.62 2.51 -9.27
C LYS A 311 -10.14 2.37 -9.20
N GLU A 312 -10.75 1.69 -10.18
CA GLU A 312 -12.20 1.44 -10.21
C GLU A 312 -12.66 0.70 -8.95
N LEU A 313 -12.01 -0.42 -8.60
CA LEU A 313 -12.32 -1.15 -7.36
C LEU A 313 -12.24 -0.24 -6.14
N PHE A 314 -11.15 0.52 -6.02
CA PHE A 314 -10.91 1.39 -4.88
C PHE A 314 -11.93 2.53 -4.78
N ASP A 315 -12.31 3.14 -5.91
CA ASP A 315 -13.31 4.21 -5.96
C ASP A 315 -14.70 3.72 -5.49
N HIS A 316 -15.01 2.44 -5.65
CA HIS A 316 -16.24 1.82 -5.13
C HIS A 316 -16.17 1.36 -3.66
N LEU A 317 -14.99 1.40 -3.00
CA LEU A 317 -14.84 1.07 -1.57
C LEU A 317 -15.25 2.23 -0.65
N THR A 318 -16.41 2.84 -0.91
CA THR A 318 -16.90 4.07 -0.26
C THR A 318 -16.92 4.02 1.26
N VAL A 319 -17.18 2.84 1.85
CA VAL A 319 -17.12 2.62 3.31
C VAL A 319 -15.77 3.01 3.90
N ILE A 320 -14.69 2.81 3.14
CA ILE A 320 -13.32 3.17 3.54
C ILE A 320 -12.95 4.53 2.97
N THR A 321 -13.12 4.71 1.65
CA THR A 321 -12.55 5.84 0.92
C THR A 321 -13.22 7.18 1.26
N ASP A 322 -14.50 7.20 1.60
CA ASP A 322 -15.20 8.44 2.01
C ASP A 322 -14.77 8.94 3.39
N LYS A 323 -14.08 8.09 4.17
CA LYS A 323 -13.52 8.44 5.47
C LYS A 323 -12.06 8.89 5.38
N LEU A 324 -11.45 8.80 4.21
CA LEU A 324 -10.07 9.22 3.96
C LEU A 324 -10.03 10.63 3.36
N THR A 325 -9.14 11.47 3.87
CA THR A 325 -8.77 12.73 3.20
C THR A 325 -8.16 12.44 1.83
N SER A 326 -8.17 13.42 0.92
CA SER A 326 -7.61 13.26 -0.42
C SER A 326 -6.14 12.78 -0.38
N ALA A 327 -5.32 13.35 0.49
CA ALA A 327 -3.92 12.95 0.65
C ALA A 327 -3.77 11.52 1.20
N SER A 328 -4.60 11.12 2.16
CA SER A 328 -4.57 9.77 2.73
C SER A 328 -5.07 8.72 1.73
N ARG A 329 -6.10 9.08 0.97
CA ARG A 329 -6.65 8.27 -0.13
C ARG A 329 -5.60 8.04 -1.22
N GLU A 330 -4.93 9.10 -1.65
CA GLU A 330 -3.84 9.01 -2.63
C GLU A 330 -2.68 8.19 -2.08
N THR A 331 -2.25 8.42 -0.85
CA THR A 331 -1.17 7.64 -0.21
C THR A 331 -1.52 6.16 -0.11
N LEU A 332 -2.77 5.84 0.23
CA LEU A 332 -3.25 4.46 0.31
C LEU A 332 -3.29 3.80 -1.07
N LEU A 333 -3.86 4.48 -2.07
CA LEU A 333 -3.91 3.99 -3.45
C LEU A 333 -2.49 3.78 -3.99
N LYS A 334 -1.62 4.79 -3.83
CA LYS A 334 -0.21 4.75 -4.20
C LYS A 334 0.53 3.58 -3.56
N LYS A 335 0.26 3.27 -2.29
CA LYS A 335 0.88 2.14 -1.60
C LYS A 335 0.47 0.79 -2.20
N ILE A 336 -0.69 0.71 -2.86
CA ILE A 336 -1.17 -0.48 -3.56
C ILE A 336 -0.66 -0.48 -5.02
N THR A 337 -0.65 0.67 -5.70
CA THR A 337 -0.33 0.78 -7.14
C THR A 337 1.16 0.90 -7.46
N ASP A 338 1.94 1.64 -6.67
CA ASP A 338 3.33 1.97 -7.00
C ASP A 338 4.33 0.87 -6.61
N ASN A 339 3.87 -0.12 -5.86
CA ASN A 339 4.76 -0.88 -4.99
C ASN A 339 5.12 -2.27 -5.54
N ALA A 340 4.24 -2.89 -6.31
CA ALA A 340 4.55 -3.91 -7.30
C ALA A 340 3.24 -4.03 -8.08
N HIS A 341 3.23 -4.13 -9.41
CA HIS A 341 1.97 -4.27 -10.15
C HIS A 341 1.23 -5.52 -9.67
N VAL A 342 0.28 -5.33 -8.75
CA VAL A 342 -0.51 -6.41 -8.17
C VAL A 342 -1.45 -6.90 -9.25
N ASP A 343 -1.48 -8.21 -9.45
CA ASP A 343 -2.37 -8.79 -10.44
C ASP A 343 -3.82 -8.58 -10.03
N PHE A 344 -4.65 -8.09 -10.95
CA PHE A 344 -6.05 -7.83 -10.68
C PHE A 344 -6.86 -9.14 -10.74
N THR A 345 -6.79 -9.91 -9.65
CA THR A 345 -7.49 -11.18 -9.46
C THR A 345 -8.46 -11.10 -8.28
N ILE A 346 -9.43 -12.01 -8.21
CA ILE A 346 -10.41 -12.08 -7.11
C ILE A 346 -9.68 -12.18 -5.76
N SER A 347 -8.75 -13.13 -5.65
CA SER A 347 -8.01 -13.39 -4.40
C SER A 347 -7.17 -12.19 -3.94
N ASN A 348 -6.50 -11.51 -4.88
CA ASN A 348 -5.72 -10.31 -4.57
C ASN A 348 -6.61 -9.14 -4.17
N ALA A 349 -7.73 -8.93 -4.87
CA ALA A 349 -8.72 -7.90 -4.54
C ALA A 349 -9.26 -8.09 -3.12
N HIS A 350 -9.68 -9.31 -2.75
CA HIS A 350 -10.12 -9.60 -1.38
C HIS A 350 -9.03 -9.36 -0.35
N SER A 351 -7.79 -9.79 -0.63
CA SER A 351 -6.67 -9.64 0.30
C SER A 351 -6.28 -8.19 0.53
N ILE A 352 -6.30 -7.37 -0.52
CA ILE A 352 -6.05 -5.93 -0.42
C ILE A 352 -7.19 -5.24 0.33
N VAL A 353 -8.44 -5.59 0.07
CA VAL A 353 -9.58 -5.03 0.82
C VAL A 353 -9.49 -5.40 2.31
N LEU A 354 -9.17 -6.66 2.64
CA LEU A 354 -8.94 -7.09 4.03
C LEU A 354 -7.79 -6.31 4.69
N TRP A 355 -6.67 -6.16 3.98
CA TRP A 355 -5.54 -5.37 4.45
C TRP A 355 -5.95 -3.91 4.68
N MET A 356 -6.68 -3.30 3.75
CA MET A 356 -7.22 -1.94 3.91
C MET A 356 -8.12 -1.83 5.14
N LEU A 357 -9.07 -2.76 5.34
CA LEU A 357 -9.95 -2.78 6.50
C LEU A 357 -9.16 -2.86 7.82
N LYS A 358 -8.12 -3.71 7.87
CA LYS A 358 -7.25 -3.88 9.04
C LYS A 358 -6.43 -2.62 9.35
N HIS A 359 -6.07 -1.84 8.34
CA HIS A 359 -5.15 -0.71 8.48
C HIS A 359 -5.80 0.67 8.38
N ALA A 360 -7.04 0.79 7.91
CA ALA A 360 -7.75 2.04 7.70
C ALA A 360 -7.80 2.92 8.96
N ASN A 361 -8.00 2.31 10.13
CA ASN A 361 -7.99 3.00 11.42
C ASN A 361 -6.69 3.78 11.68
N SER A 362 -5.55 3.28 11.21
CA SER A 362 -4.27 4.00 11.34
C SER A 362 -4.21 5.23 10.43
N TYR A 363 -4.80 5.14 9.23
CA TYR A 363 -4.92 6.28 8.33
C TYR A 363 -5.88 7.33 8.89
N TYR A 364 -7.01 6.92 9.48
CA TYR A 364 -7.96 7.86 10.10
C TYR A 364 -7.36 8.65 11.26
N ASN A 365 -6.47 8.03 12.05
CA ASN A 365 -5.75 8.73 13.11
C ASN A 365 -4.66 9.65 12.53
N SER A 366 -3.88 9.16 11.57
CA SER A 366 -2.78 9.94 10.99
C SER A 366 -3.28 11.16 10.24
N GLN A 367 -4.36 11.04 9.47
CA GLN A 367 -4.92 12.17 8.73
C GLN A 367 -5.45 13.27 9.65
N LEU A 368 -6.00 12.94 10.82
CA LEU A 368 -6.44 13.95 11.80
C LEU A 368 -5.25 14.73 12.34
N ILE A 369 -4.17 14.01 12.71
CA ILE A 369 -2.90 14.61 13.12
C ILE A 369 -2.37 15.53 12.02
N ASP A 370 -2.28 15.04 10.79
CA ASP A 370 -1.74 15.79 9.65
C ASP A 370 -2.60 17.03 9.34
N THR A 371 -3.93 16.91 9.39
CA THR A 371 -4.84 18.05 9.24
C THR A 371 -4.54 19.12 10.30
N VAL A 372 -4.44 18.75 11.58
CA VAL A 372 -4.14 19.72 12.65
C VAL A 372 -2.75 20.33 12.47
N GLN A 373 -1.73 19.52 12.19
CA GLN A 373 -0.36 19.99 12.00
C GLN A 373 -0.22 20.96 10.81
N ASN A 374 -1.02 20.78 9.76
CA ASN A 374 -1.07 21.70 8.63
C ASN A 374 -1.71 23.06 8.95
N LEU A 375 -2.50 23.15 10.03
CA LEU A 375 -3.08 24.40 10.52
C LEU A 375 -2.18 25.13 11.52
N VAL A 376 -1.09 24.52 11.98
CA VAL A 376 -0.22 25.09 13.01
C VAL A 376 0.50 26.33 12.50
N SER A 377 0.23 27.46 13.15
CA SER A 377 0.99 28.69 13.05
C SER A 377 0.83 29.47 14.36
N GLU A 378 1.69 30.46 14.59
CA GLU A 378 1.66 31.28 15.81
C GLU A 378 0.28 31.90 16.04
N SER A 379 -0.35 32.40 14.97
CA SER A 379 -1.67 33.03 15.04
C SER A 379 -2.84 32.06 15.23
N ASN A 380 -2.60 30.75 15.09
CA ASN A 380 -3.63 29.73 15.07
C ASN A 380 -3.63 28.86 16.34
N CYS A 381 -2.58 28.95 17.16
CA CYS A 381 -2.36 28.06 18.29
C CYS A 381 -2.52 28.77 19.64
N LEU A 382 -3.08 28.04 20.59
CA LEU A 382 -3.20 28.39 21.99
C LEU A 382 -2.45 27.35 22.82
N LEU A 383 -1.61 27.81 23.74
CA LEU A 383 -0.86 26.94 24.63
C LEU A 383 -1.79 26.33 25.69
N TYR A 384 -1.57 25.06 26.01
CA TYR A 384 -2.21 24.40 27.15
C TYR A 384 -1.92 25.16 28.44
N GLN A 385 -2.83 25.09 29.41
CA GLN A 385 -2.68 25.80 30.69
C GLN A 385 -1.34 25.49 31.38
N SER A 386 -0.88 24.23 31.34
CA SER A 386 0.41 23.82 31.89
C SER A 386 1.62 24.43 31.17
N ASN A 387 1.47 24.87 29.92
CA ASN A 387 2.56 25.33 29.04
C ASN A 387 2.60 26.85 28.86
N GLN A 388 1.61 27.60 29.36
CA GLN A 388 1.55 29.08 29.23
C GLN A 388 2.74 29.83 29.86
N LYS A 389 3.47 29.22 30.81
CA LYS A 389 4.64 29.83 31.47
C LYS A 389 6.00 29.35 30.92
N THR A 390 5.99 28.37 30.01
CA THR A 390 7.19 27.63 29.58
C THR A 390 7.68 28.05 28.20
N PHE A 391 6.80 28.56 27.34
CA PHE A 391 7.13 28.95 25.95
C PHE A 391 6.90 30.45 25.74
N GLY A 392 7.88 31.14 25.16
CA GLY A 392 7.79 32.56 24.81
C GLY A 392 7.46 32.75 23.31
N ASN A 393 7.01 33.95 22.93
CA ASN A 393 6.72 34.28 21.52
C ASN A 393 7.92 34.07 20.58
N ASP A 394 9.15 34.15 21.11
CA ASP A 394 10.37 34.02 20.31
C ASP A 394 10.64 32.58 19.79
N ASP A 395 10.04 31.55 20.41
CA ASP A 395 10.21 30.15 19.97
C ASP A 395 9.41 29.80 18.69
N TRP A 396 8.48 30.67 18.28
CA TRP A 396 7.72 30.55 17.02
C TRP A 396 8.47 31.09 15.81
N ARG A 397 9.41 32.02 16.03
CA ARG A 397 10.24 32.57 14.96
C ARG A 397 11.15 31.47 14.41
N TYR A 398 11.31 31.44 13.08
CA TYR A 398 12.16 30.49 12.33
C TYR A 398 11.61 29.09 12.04
N CYS A 399 10.28 28.88 12.05
CA CYS A 399 9.67 27.62 11.62
C CYS A 399 10.19 26.39 12.38
N ASN A 400 10.73 26.57 13.59
CA ASN A 400 11.28 25.48 14.38
C ASN A 400 10.15 24.73 15.11
N ARG A 401 9.33 24.01 14.34
CA ARG A 401 8.18 23.21 14.82
C ARG A 401 8.55 22.19 15.93
N LYS A 402 9.84 21.89 16.11
CA LYS A 402 10.35 20.92 17.09
C LYS A 402 10.27 21.37 18.55
N LEU A 403 10.03 22.65 18.82
CA LEU A 403 10.06 23.19 20.18
C LEU A 403 8.69 23.34 20.85
N ILE A 404 7.58 23.28 20.12
CA ILE A 404 6.25 23.52 20.70
C ILE A 404 5.61 22.17 21.07
N ASP A 405 5.56 21.88 22.36
CA ASP A 405 4.86 20.73 22.94
C ASP A 405 3.50 21.19 23.51
N ARG A 406 2.48 20.31 23.44
CA ARG A 406 1.12 20.47 24.03
C ARG A 406 0.44 21.83 23.79
N TYR A 407 -0.23 21.91 22.66
CA TYR A 407 -1.03 23.06 22.23
C TYR A 407 -2.38 22.60 21.67
N HIS A 408 -3.30 23.55 21.51
CA HIS A 408 -4.52 23.35 20.73
C HIS A 408 -4.72 24.49 19.74
N LEU A 409 -5.59 24.28 18.75
CA LEU A 409 -5.95 25.30 17.77
C LEU A 409 -7.01 26.27 18.33
N ASP A 410 -6.97 27.53 17.91
CA ASP A 410 -8.08 28.48 18.00
C ASP A 410 -9.15 28.12 16.93
N TYR A 411 -10.39 28.58 17.12
CA TYR A 411 -11.48 28.41 16.14
C TYR A 411 -11.33 29.33 14.92
N ARG A 412 -10.47 30.36 14.99
CA ARG A 412 -10.12 31.24 13.86
C ARG A 412 -8.75 30.85 13.35
N ILE A 413 -8.70 30.39 12.11
CA ILE A 413 -7.50 29.82 11.53
C ILE A 413 -7.17 30.55 10.25
N VAL A 414 -5.92 31.01 10.13
CA VAL A 414 -5.38 31.59 8.91
C VAL A 414 -4.29 30.66 8.38
N THR A 415 -4.44 30.17 7.15
CA THR A 415 -3.41 29.35 6.50
C THR A 415 -2.97 29.94 5.17
N THR A 416 -1.72 29.66 4.80
CA THR A 416 -1.09 30.08 3.54
C THR A 416 -0.71 28.84 2.74
N GLY A 417 -0.89 28.84 1.42
CA GLY A 417 -0.27 27.84 0.54
C GLY A 417 -1.05 26.54 0.34
N SER A 418 -2.34 26.49 0.72
CA SER A 418 -3.20 25.30 0.55
C SER A 418 -3.87 25.20 -0.83
N GLY A 419 -3.35 25.92 -1.84
CA GLY A 419 -3.93 26.10 -3.17
C GLY A 419 -4.06 27.58 -3.56
N GLN A 420 -4.62 27.87 -4.74
CA GLN A 420 -4.77 29.24 -5.24
C GLN A 420 -6.17 29.47 -5.80
N LEU A 421 -6.70 30.68 -5.59
CA LEU A 421 -7.79 31.21 -6.41
C LEU A 421 -7.30 31.37 -7.85
N THR A 422 -8.17 31.11 -8.81
CA THR A 422 -7.86 31.24 -10.23
C THR A 422 -8.87 32.14 -10.92
N ASP A 423 -8.41 32.94 -11.88
CA ASP A 423 -9.29 33.77 -12.70
C ASP A 423 -10.15 32.92 -13.66
N GLU A 424 -9.63 31.76 -14.05
CA GLU A 424 -10.33 30.77 -14.86
C GLU A 424 -11.48 30.14 -14.06
N LYS A 425 -12.68 30.14 -14.65
CA LYS A 425 -13.86 29.50 -14.06
C LYS A 425 -13.66 27.98 -13.99
N ASP A 426 -13.38 27.33 -15.11
CA ASP A 426 -13.21 25.88 -15.21
C ASP A 426 -12.03 25.54 -16.15
N GLY A 427 -11.34 24.43 -15.89
CA GLY A 427 -10.19 23.97 -16.68
C GLY A 427 -9.67 22.62 -16.21
N TRP A 428 -8.61 22.10 -16.82
CA TRP A 428 -8.01 20.84 -16.37
C TRP A 428 -7.47 21.00 -14.94
N GLY A 429 -8.04 20.25 -13.98
CA GLY A 429 -7.71 20.38 -12.55
C GLY A 429 -8.21 21.68 -11.89
N ARG A 430 -9.18 22.38 -12.50
CA ARG A 430 -9.76 23.62 -11.97
C ARG A 430 -11.28 23.62 -12.08
N LYS A 431 -11.96 24.06 -11.03
CA LYS A 431 -13.41 24.18 -11.01
C LYS A 431 -13.87 25.36 -10.17
N ASN A 432 -14.77 26.15 -10.73
CA ASN A 432 -15.36 27.35 -10.13
C ASN A 432 -14.37 28.34 -9.47
N GLY A 433 -13.20 28.54 -10.08
CA GLY A 433 -12.17 29.48 -9.59
C GLY A 433 -11.23 28.93 -8.53
N LEU A 434 -11.20 27.60 -8.35
CA LEU A 434 -10.21 26.90 -7.52
C LEU A 434 -9.46 25.84 -8.31
N ASN A 435 -8.19 25.64 -7.96
CA ASN A 435 -7.47 24.44 -8.35
C ASN A 435 -7.84 23.23 -7.49
N GLU A 436 -7.54 22.03 -7.99
CA GLU A 436 -7.85 20.75 -7.34
C GLU A 436 -7.29 20.65 -5.90
N ASN A 437 -6.09 21.17 -5.65
CA ASN A 437 -5.50 21.18 -4.31
C ASN A 437 -6.35 21.99 -3.31
N ALA A 438 -6.83 23.18 -3.70
CA ALA A 438 -7.70 23.99 -2.85
C ALA A 438 -9.06 23.30 -2.60
N ILE A 439 -9.62 22.65 -3.63
CA ILE A 439 -10.87 21.90 -3.53
C ILE A 439 -10.71 20.76 -2.52
N ASN A 440 -9.67 19.95 -2.68
CA ASN A 440 -9.35 18.83 -1.80
C ASN A 440 -9.13 19.31 -0.37
N TYR A 441 -8.34 20.36 -0.18
CA TYR A 441 -8.05 20.91 1.15
C TYR A 441 -9.31 21.36 1.92
N ILE A 442 -10.25 22.02 1.25
CA ILE A 442 -11.51 22.45 1.89
C ILE A 442 -12.42 21.24 2.16
N ASN A 443 -12.52 20.30 1.22
CA ASN A 443 -13.34 19.11 1.37
C ASN A 443 -12.81 18.16 2.45
N ASP A 444 -11.51 18.13 2.69
CA ASP A 444 -10.88 17.32 3.73
C ASP A 444 -11.39 17.69 5.13
N PHE A 445 -11.73 18.96 5.40
CA PHE A 445 -12.39 19.34 6.65
C PHE A 445 -13.77 18.69 6.81
N LEU A 446 -14.53 18.51 5.72
CA LEU A 446 -15.82 17.81 5.75
C LEU A 446 -15.61 16.32 6.06
N THR A 447 -14.56 15.72 5.50
CA THR A 447 -14.18 14.33 5.80
C THR A 447 -13.81 14.15 7.27
N ILE A 448 -12.95 15.02 7.81
CA ILE A 448 -12.58 15.01 9.24
C ILE A 448 -13.80 15.25 10.14
N ALA A 449 -14.68 16.17 9.76
CA ALA A 449 -15.94 16.40 10.47
C ALA A 449 -16.81 15.14 10.54
N ASN A 450 -17.01 14.47 9.41
CA ASN A 450 -17.75 13.20 9.38
C ASN A 450 -17.08 12.14 10.26
N ASN A 451 -15.75 12.07 10.27
CA ASN A 451 -15.01 11.12 11.12
C ASN A 451 -15.11 11.44 12.61
N LEU A 452 -15.39 12.70 12.97
CA LEU A 452 -15.66 13.16 14.33
C LEU A 452 -17.16 13.21 14.67
N ASN A 453 -18.01 12.54 13.88
CA ASN A 453 -19.46 12.45 14.03
C ASN A 453 -20.23 13.78 13.82
N PHE A 454 -19.66 14.72 13.08
CA PHE A 454 -20.37 15.87 12.53
C PHE A 454 -20.86 15.52 11.13
N ASP A 455 -22.14 15.17 10.99
CA ASP A 455 -22.73 14.73 9.72
C ASP A 455 -22.73 15.86 8.68
N ALA A 456 -21.66 15.93 7.90
CA ALA A 456 -21.42 16.89 6.83
C ALA A 456 -21.71 16.30 5.45
N THR A 457 -22.44 15.17 5.40
CA THR A 457 -22.74 14.43 4.15
C THR A 457 -23.46 15.31 3.13
N ASN A 458 -24.44 16.08 3.60
CA ASN A 458 -25.25 16.99 2.78
C ASN A 458 -24.71 18.43 2.74
N SER A 459 -23.48 18.66 3.22
CA SER A 459 -22.85 19.98 3.10
C SER A 459 -22.51 20.28 1.64
N LEU A 460 -22.56 21.57 1.29
CA LEU A 460 -21.96 22.08 0.06
C LEU A 460 -20.51 21.59 -0.03
N LYS A 461 -20.09 21.11 -1.20
CA LYS A 461 -18.68 20.79 -1.50
C LYS A 461 -18.00 21.98 -2.15
N ALA A 462 -16.68 22.09 -2.00
CA ALA A 462 -15.93 23.23 -2.52
C ALA A 462 -16.10 23.42 -4.03
N GLN A 463 -16.16 22.32 -4.78
CA GLN A 463 -16.34 22.34 -6.23
C GLN A 463 -17.76 22.71 -6.68
N ASP A 464 -18.77 22.60 -5.82
CA ASP A 464 -20.17 22.87 -6.16
C ASP A 464 -20.60 24.30 -5.80
N VAL A 465 -19.69 25.07 -5.19
CA VAL A 465 -19.84 26.52 -5.06
C VAL A 465 -19.83 27.12 -6.46
N GLU A 466 -20.87 27.90 -6.79
CA GLU A 466 -21.05 28.52 -8.12
C GLU A 466 -19.80 29.28 -8.62
N ARG A 467 -19.15 30.04 -7.72
CA ARG A 467 -17.87 30.70 -7.99
C ARG A 467 -17.16 31.08 -6.70
N TRP A 468 -15.86 30.82 -6.60
CA TRP A 468 -15.02 31.37 -5.55
C TRP A 468 -14.55 32.78 -5.89
N GLU A 469 -14.77 33.71 -4.97
CA GLU A 469 -14.40 35.12 -5.10
C GLU A 469 -13.56 35.53 -3.88
N SER A 470 -12.51 36.31 -4.12
CA SER A 470 -11.62 36.77 -3.04
C SER A 470 -12.39 37.55 -1.97
N GLY A 471 -12.18 37.20 -0.70
CA GLY A 471 -12.81 37.80 0.48
C GLY A 471 -14.26 37.40 0.73
N LYS A 472 -14.91 36.70 -0.21
CA LYS A 472 -16.31 36.30 -0.10
C LYS A 472 -16.46 35.11 0.84
N LYS A 473 -17.38 35.22 1.79
CA LYS A 473 -17.66 34.19 2.78
C LYS A 473 -18.45 33.03 2.18
N ARG A 474 -17.96 31.81 2.34
CA ARG A 474 -18.68 30.56 2.05
C ARG A 474 -18.92 29.78 3.34
N VAL A 475 -20.08 29.18 3.47
CA VAL A 475 -20.52 28.50 4.69
C VAL A 475 -20.72 27.03 4.40
N PHE A 476 -20.11 26.19 5.23
CA PHE A 476 -20.20 24.74 5.20
C PHE A 476 -20.93 24.27 6.45
N THR A 477 -21.71 23.20 6.34
CA THR A 477 -22.69 22.83 7.37
C THR A 477 -22.55 21.39 7.82
N TYR A 478 -23.18 21.07 8.94
CA TYR A 478 -23.42 19.70 9.39
C TYR A 478 -24.84 19.58 9.95
N PHE A 479 -25.43 18.39 9.93
CA PHE A 479 -26.72 18.12 10.55
C PHE A 479 -26.54 17.66 12.00
N ASP A 480 -27.11 18.42 12.95
CA ASP A 480 -27.13 18.06 14.36
C ASP A 480 -28.35 17.17 14.64
N HIS A 481 -28.14 15.85 14.62
CA HIS A 481 -29.19 14.85 14.84
C HIS A 481 -29.90 14.99 16.19
N ASN A 482 -29.21 15.48 17.23
CA ASN A 482 -29.81 15.69 18.55
C ASN A 482 -30.80 16.87 18.55
N LYS A 483 -30.58 17.85 17.69
CA LYS A 483 -31.43 19.06 17.56
C LYS A 483 -32.35 19.01 16.35
N GLY A 484 -32.21 18.01 15.48
CA GLY A 484 -32.94 17.90 14.22
C GLY A 484 -32.73 19.08 13.27
N LYS A 485 -31.54 19.72 13.26
CA LYS A 485 -31.31 20.94 12.47
C LYS A 485 -29.90 21.02 11.87
N THR A 486 -29.83 21.69 10.72
CA THR A 486 -28.56 22.05 10.07
C THR A 486 -27.87 23.19 10.82
N CYS A 487 -26.60 23.00 11.16
CA CYS A 487 -25.75 23.96 11.85
C CYS A 487 -24.52 24.31 10.99
N VAL A 488 -23.89 25.46 11.26
CA VAL A 488 -22.62 25.84 10.61
C VAL A 488 -21.50 24.97 11.16
N LEU A 489 -20.74 24.34 10.26
CA LEU A 489 -19.51 23.61 10.58
C LEU A 489 -18.30 24.54 10.53
N PHE A 490 -18.13 25.26 9.41
CA PHE A 490 -17.12 26.31 9.27
C PHE A 490 -17.51 27.34 8.20
N GLU A 491 -16.90 28.52 8.33
CA GLU A 491 -16.92 29.55 7.30
C GLU A 491 -15.53 29.64 6.66
N ALA A 492 -15.46 29.77 5.33
CA ALA A 492 -14.21 29.93 4.58
C ALA A 492 -14.22 31.23 3.78
N LYS A 493 -13.11 31.98 3.83
CA LYS A 493 -12.81 33.10 2.95
C LYS A 493 -11.43 32.91 2.36
N LEU A 494 -11.32 32.96 1.04
CA LEU A 494 -10.07 32.83 0.31
C LEU A 494 -9.64 34.20 -0.20
N HIS A 495 -8.34 34.45 -0.30
CA HIS A 495 -7.79 35.71 -0.75
C HIS A 495 -6.75 35.50 -1.84
N TRP A 496 -6.60 36.47 -2.75
CA TRP A 496 -5.65 36.40 -3.88
C TRP A 496 -4.20 36.22 -3.46
N ASN A 497 -3.83 36.66 -2.26
CA ASN A 497 -2.49 36.46 -1.71
C ASN A 497 -2.23 35.02 -1.23
N GLY A 498 -3.16 34.08 -1.47
CA GLY A 498 -3.03 32.68 -1.07
C GLY A 498 -3.43 32.41 0.38
N ASN A 499 -4.01 33.39 1.08
CA ASN A 499 -4.51 33.23 2.45
C ASN A 499 -5.91 32.63 2.47
N TYR A 500 -6.11 31.70 3.39
CA TYR A 500 -7.39 31.09 3.71
C TYR A 500 -7.74 31.45 5.14
N HIS A 501 -8.90 32.07 5.33
CA HIS A 501 -9.43 32.41 6.64
C HIS A 501 -10.60 31.47 6.93
N PHE A 502 -10.39 30.58 7.89
CA PHE A 502 -11.42 29.69 8.39
C PHE A 502 -11.93 30.17 9.74
N ARG A 503 -13.25 30.06 9.93
CA ARG A 503 -13.89 30.18 11.24
C ARG A 503 -14.65 28.90 11.51
N PHE A 504 -14.07 28.02 12.31
CA PHE A 504 -14.67 26.74 12.70
C PHE A 504 -15.74 26.93 13.78
N ALA A 505 -16.72 26.03 13.80
CA ALA A 505 -17.66 25.94 14.90
C ALA A 505 -16.92 25.57 16.20
N PRO A 506 -17.20 26.24 17.33
CA PRO A 506 -16.51 25.97 18.60
C PRO A 506 -16.57 24.49 19.03
N LYS A 507 -17.68 23.80 18.78
CA LYS A 507 -17.80 22.37 19.07
C LYS A 507 -16.91 21.50 18.19
N PHE A 508 -16.78 21.84 16.91
CA PHE A 508 -15.96 21.08 15.97
C PHE A 508 -14.47 21.27 16.28
N ILE A 509 -14.01 22.50 16.51
CA ILE A 509 -12.59 22.73 16.85
C ILE A 509 -12.21 22.08 18.18
N MET A 510 -13.11 22.08 19.17
CA MET A 510 -12.90 21.38 20.43
C MET A 510 -12.74 19.87 20.19
N ALA A 511 -13.63 19.26 19.39
CA ALA A 511 -13.52 17.84 19.05
C ALA A 511 -12.18 17.52 18.39
N LEU A 512 -11.76 18.35 17.44
CA LEU A 512 -10.48 18.22 16.73
C LEU A 512 -9.29 18.30 17.69
N ASN A 513 -9.28 19.29 18.59
CA ASN A 513 -8.21 19.51 19.56
C ASN A 513 -8.10 18.39 20.59
N VAL A 514 -9.23 17.93 21.13
CA VAL A 514 -9.29 16.83 22.10
C VAL A 514 -8.73 15.54 21.49
N GLU A 515 -9.17 15.18 20.28
CA GLU A 515 -8.68 13.98 19.61
C GLU A 515 -7.22 14.10 19.19
N PHE A 516 -6.78 15.27 18.74
CA PHE A 516 -5.38 15.52 18.42
C PHE A 516 -4.48 15.32 19.64
N GLY A 517 -4.78 15.97 20.77
CA GLY A 517 -3.99 15.84 22.00
C GLY A 517 -3.95 14.40 22.53
N ARG A 518 -5.08 13.67 22.41
CA ARG A 518 -5.13 12.24 22.76
C ARG A 518 -4.25 11.39 21.84
N LEU A 519 -4.33 11.59 20.53
CA LEU A 519 -3.56 10.83 19.53
C LEU A 519 -2.06 11.11 19.60
N MET A 520 -1.67 12.34 19.94
CA MET A 520 -0.28 12.73 20.22
C MET A 520 0.24 12.17 21.56
N GLY A 521 -0.64 11.61 22.40
CA GLY A 521 -0.30 11.10 23.73
C GLY A 521 -0.10 12.18 24.79
N TRP A 522 -0.50 13.42 24.48
CA TRP A 522 -0.43 14.57 25.38
C TRP A 522 -1.56 14.58 26.40
N LEU A 523 -2.71 14.01 26.04
CA LEU A 523 -3.88 13.87 26.90
C LEU A 523 -4.15 12.39 27.14
N ARG A 524 -4.18 11.99 28.40
CA ARG A 524 -4.40 10.59 28.83
C ARG A 524 -5.82 10.35 29.33
N SER A 525 -6.55 11.40 29.66
CA SER A 525 -7.90 11.31 30.22
C SER A 525 -8.79 12.49 29.81
N LYS A 526 -10.10 12.32 30.01
CA LYS A 526 -11.11 13.36 29.71
C LYS A 526 -10.96 14.55 30.67
N GLU A 527 -10.61 14.25 31.91
CA GLU A 527 -10.37 15.20 32.99
C GLU A 527 -9.15 16.07 32.67
N GLU A 528 -8.07 15.45 32.21
CA GLU A 528 -6.86 16.15 31.76
C GLU A 528 -7.15 17.04 30.54
N ALA A 529 -7.91 16.54 29.56
CA ALA A 529 -8.32 17.33 28.41
C ALA A 529 -9.19 18.54 28.78
N SER A 530 -10.15 18.36 29.71
CA SER A 530 -10.98 19.44 30.25
C SER A 530 -10.14 20.50 30.97
N ALA A 531 -9.20 20.07 31.83
CA ALA A 531 -8.32 20.96 32.58
C ALA A 531 -7.38 21.75 31.65
N GLU A 532 -6.68 21.07 30.75
CA GLU A 532 -5.65 21.69 29.90
C GLU A 532 -6.21 22.67 28.87
N MET A 533 -7.43 22.43 28.37
CA MET A 533 -8.08 23.25 27.34
C MET A 533 -9.12 24.24 27.91
N GLY A 534 -9.46 24.13 29.19
CA GLY A 534 -10.49 24.97 29.82
C GLY A 534 -11.92 24.71 29.33
N TYR A 535 -12.20 23.54 28.77
CA TYR A 535 -13.54 23.13 28.37
C TYR A 535 -14.28 22.43 29.51
N SER A 536 -15.61 22.40 29.47
CA SER A 536 -16.39 21.63 30.45
C SER A 536 -16.17 20.13 30.24
N LEU A 537 -16.10 19.36 31.33
CA LEU A 537 -15.90 17.91 31.25
C LEU A 537 -17.01 17.22 30.42
N LYS A 538 -18.25 17.68 30.59
CA LYS A 538 -19.42 17.18 29.84
C LYS A 538 -19.27 17.40 28.33
N ASP A 539 -18.66 18.50 27.91
CA ASP A 539 -18.43 18.75 26.49
C ASP A 539 -17.32 17.86 25.93
N VAL A 540 -16.21 17.70 26.68
CA VAL A 540 -15.07 16.85 26.30
C VAL A 540 -15.44 15.37 26.25
N GLU A 541 -16.32 14.91 27.14
CA GLU A 541 -16.80 13.53 27.19
C GLU A 541 -17.38 13.04 25.86
N ASN A 542 -17.98 13.93 25.07
CA ASN A 542 -18.58 13.61 23.79
C ASN A 542 -17.57 13.47 22.65
N PHE A 543 -16.30 13.83 22.86
CA PHE A 543 -15.29 13.88 21.81
C PHE A 543 -14.02 13.07 22.10
N PHE A 544 -13.77 12.70 23.36
CA PHE A 544 -12.59 11.92 23.70
C PHE A 544 -12.74 10.45 23.26
N GLY A 545 -11.85 10.00 22.37
CA GLY A 545 -11.83 8.67 21.79
C GLY A 545 -12.85 8.46 20.67
N THR A 546 -13.38 9.52 20.06
CA THR A 546 -14.51 9.41 19.11
C THR A 546 -14.14 9.47 17.64
N ASN A 547 -12.86 9.66 17.30
CA ASN A 547 -12.43 9.59 15.90
C ASN A 547 -12.82 8.23 15.29
N HIS A 548 -13.38 8.25 14.09
CA HIS A 548 -13.94 7.07 13.44
C HIS A 548 -12.99 5.87 13.46
N GLN A 549 -13.55 4.71 13.82
CA GLN A 549 -12.87 3.42 13.77
C GLN A 549 -13.77 2.42 13.06
N LEU A 550 -13.22 1.69 12.10
CA LEU A 550 -13.84 0.47 11.60
C LEU A 550 -13.83 -0.58 12.70
N LEU A 551 -15.04 -1.03 13.04
CA LEU A 551 -15.25 -2.20 13.90
C LEU A 551 -15.13 -3.50 13.10
N PRO A 552 -14.73 -4.62 13.73
CA PRO A 552 -14.66 -5.94 13.09
C PRO A 552 -15.97 -6.41 12.43
N SER A 553 -17.12 -5.92 12.89
CA SER A 553 -18.43 -6.20 12.28
C SER A 553 -18.57 -5.68 10.84
N HIS A 554 -17.79 -4.66 10.45
CA HIS A 554 -17.76 -4.14 9.08
C HIS A 554 -16.97 -5.04 8.12
N ILE A 555 -16.26 -6.06 8.60
CA ILE A 555 -15.53 -7.03 7.77
C ILE A 555 -16.49 -7.90 6.93
N LYS A 556 -17.78 -7.95 7.30
CA LYS A 556 -18.84 -8.61 6.51
C LYS A 556 -19.08 -8.00 5.13
N LEU A 557 -18.44 -6.88 4.78
CA LEU A 557 -18.50 -6.25 3.45
C LEU A 557 -17.86 -7.09 2.32
N LEU A 558 -17.25 -8.22 2.65
CA LEU A 558 -16.64 -9.14 1.70
C LEU A 558 -17.45 -10.44 1.45
N HIS A 559 -18.62 -10.59 2.08
CA HIS A 559 -19.49 -11.74 1.93
C HIS A 559 -20.77 -11.42 1.17
#